data_AF-A0A3D0YXI6-F1
#
_entry.id   AF-A0A3D0YXI6-F1
#
_cell.length_a   1.000
_cell.length_b   1.000
_cell.length_c   1.000
_cell.angle_alpha   90.00
_cell.angle_beta   90.00
_cell.angle_gamma   90.00
#
_symmetry.space_group_name_H-M   'P 1'
#
loop_
_entity.id
_entity.type
_entity.pdbx_description
1 polymer ?
#
loop_
_entity_poly.entity_id
_entity_poly.type
_entity_poly.pdbx_seq_one_letter_code
_entity_poly.pdbx_strand_id
1 'polypeptide(L)'
;MRTLSFKSPIIKNILSMIAIAIFSFVLLNLTFVFDAVYQTLLRTIFIRFIFGSLEPDSHVYWLPLMFHLSSVVVISLISWLIFKSKLKTFYKAVYTTAPTAVILVTLGMFLSNRPILSYALGGLLTAGIVYYLYRTKQSWLYSYSIILVAIILLIYALMGGDI
;
A
#
# COMPACT_ATOMS: atom_id res chain seq x y z
N MET A 1 -5.93 41.94 12.53
CA MET A 1 -5.60 40.50 12.44
C MET A 1 -6.90 39.72 12.21
N ARG A 2 -7.15 39.24 10.98
CA ARG A 2 -8.26 38.33 10.70
C ARG A 2 -7.88 36.95 11.24
N THR A 3 -8.48 36.54 12.35
CA THR A 3 -8.38 35.17 12.83
C THR A 3 -9.05 34.27 11.78
N LEU A 4 -8.25 33.42 11.15
CA LEU A 4 -8.73 32.37 10.25
C LEU A 4 -9.67 31.45 11.05
N SER A 5 -10.96 31.68 10.92
CA SER A 5 -11.99 30.89 11.58
C SER A 5 -12.00 29.48 10.98
N PHE A 6 -11.59 28.49 11.77
CA PHE A 6 -11.61 27.05 11.44
C PHE A 6 -13.01 26.48 11.15
N LYS A 7 -14.06 27.32 11.07
CA LYS A 7 -15.44 26.90 10.76
C LYS A 7 -15.71 26.67 9.28
N SER A 8 -14.84 27.08 8.36
CA SER A 8 -15.13 26.86 6.94
C SER A 8 -14.94 25.37 6.58
N PRO A 9 -15.91 24.74 5.90
CA PRO A 9 -15.82 23.34 5.50
C PRO A 9 -14.61 23.07 4.59
N ILE A 10 -14.16 24.09 3.86
CA ILE A 10 -13.00 24.05 2.98
C ILE A 10 -11.71 23.89 3.79
N ILE A 11 -11.50 24.70 4.83
CA ILE A 11 -10.30 24.62 5.68
C ILE A 11 -10.20 23.23 6.34
N LYS A 12 -11.33 22.70 6.82
CA LYS A 12 -11.38 21.36 7.42
C LYS A 12 -10.98 20.27 6.41
N ASN A 13 -11.44 20.37 5.17
CA ASN A 13 -11.11 19.40 4.13
C ASN A 13 -9.63 19.47 3.75
N ILE A 14 -9.08 20.67 3.56
CA ILE A 14 -7.66 20.87 3.26
C ILE A 14 -6.79 20.33 4.40
N LEU A 15 -7.13 20.64 5.64
CA LEU A 15 -6.41 20.15 6.80
C LEU A 15 -6.47 18.61 6.89
N SER A 16 -7.61 18.02 6.55
CA SER A 16 -7.77 16.55 6.51
C SER A 16 -6.91 15.92 5.41
N MET A 17 -6.81 16.54 4.22
CA MET A 17 -5.94 16.07 3.14
C MET A 17 -4.47 16.10 3.56
N ILE A 18 -4.01 17.23 4.10
CA ILE A 18 -2.63 17.39 4.58
C ILE A 18 -2.32 16.37 5.68
N ALA A 19 -3.23 16.21 6.65
CA ALA A 19 -3.06 15.23 7.71
C ALA A 19 -2.99 13.80 7.15
N ILE A 20 -3.88 13.43 6.23
CA ILE A 20 -3.82 12.12 5.56
C ILE A 20 -2.47 11.95 4.87
N ALA A 21 -1.98 12.94 4.12
CA ALA A 21 -0.69 12.83 3.44
C ALA A 21 0.47 12.58 4.41
N ILE A 22 0.55 13.34 5.51
CA ILE A 22 1.60 13.19 6.53
C ILE A 22 1.51 11.81 7.20
N PHE A 23 0.34 11.44 7.72
CA PHE A 23 0.18 10.17 8.42
C PHE A 23 0.34 8.96 7.49
N SER A 24 -0.10 9.08 6.24
CA SER A 24 0.08 8.03 5.23
C SER A 24 1.54 7.89 4.85
N PHE A 25 2.29 8.98 4.72
CA PHE A 25 3.74 8.91 4.48
C PHE A 25 4.45 8.13 5.59
N VAL A 26 4.18 8.46 6.86
CA VAL A 26 4.75 7.73 8.01
C VAL A 26 4.33 6.26 7.98
N LEU A 27 3.04 5.98 7.76
CA LEU A 27 2.52 4.63 7.76
C LEU A 27 3.09 3.78 6.60
N LEU A 28 3.24 4.36 5.42
CA LEU A 28 3.81 3.67 4.25
C LEU A 28 5.27 3.28 4.51
N ASN A 29 6.08 4.20 5.03
CA ASN A 29 7.46 3.88 5.42
C ASN A 29 7.49 2.76 6.46
N LEU A 30 6.64 2.84 7.48
CA LEU A 30 6.54 1.78 8.49
C LEU A 30 6.11 0.44 7.87
N THR A 31 5.20 0.48 6.89
CA THR A 31 4.71 -0.71 6.17
C THR A 31 5.82 -1.34 5.34
N PHE A 32 6.64 -0.56 4.64
CA PHE A 32 7.78 -1.09 3.88
C PHE A 32 8.89 -1.63 4.79
N VAL A 33 9.17 -0.96 5.92
CA VAL A 33 10.11 -1.49 6.93
C VAL A 33 9.58 -2.81 7.49
N PHE A 34 8.29 -2.88 7.81
CA PHE A 34 7.66 -4.10 8.29
C PHE A 34 7.76 -5.22 7.24
N ASP A 35 7.46 -4.93 5.98
CA ASP A 35 7.54 -5.90 4.89
C ASP A 35 8.98 -6.39 4.68
N ALA A 36 9.98 -5.50 4.69
CA ALA A 36 11.39 -5.87 4.59
C ALA A 36 11.85 -6.79 5.74
N VAL A 37 11.46 -6.45 6.99
CA VAL A 37 11.75 -7.29 8.17
C VAL A 37 11.04 -8.64 8.05
N TYR A 38 9.77 -8.64 7.67
CA TYR A 38 8.97 -9.85 7.50
C TYR A 38 9.57 -10.78 6.45
N GLN A 39 9.94 -10.26 5.28
CA GLN A 39 10.59 -11.03 4.21
C GLN A 39 11.96 -11.56 4.65
N THR A 40 12.74 -10.78 5.39
CA THR A 40 14.05 -11.21 5.91
C THR A 40 13.90 -12.37 6.90
N LEU A 41 12.91 -12.27 7.81
CA LEU A 41 12.60 -13.33 8.77
C LEU A 41 12.12 -14.59 8.06
N LEU A 42 11.19 -14.46 7.12
CA LEU A 42 10.70 -15.59 6.32
C LEU A 42 11.84 -16.27 5.60
N ARG A 43 12.68 -15.52 4.87
CA ARG A 43 13.83 -16.07 4.14
C ARG A 43 14.79 -16.79 5.10
N THR A 44 15.11 -16.20 6.24
CA THR A 44 16.02 -16.80 7.23
C THR A 44 15.45 -18.10 7.81
N ILE A 45 14.16 -18.10 8.17
CA ILE A 45 13.49 -19.28 8.72
C ILE A 45 13.39 -20.37 7.64
N PHE A 46 12.94 -20.02 6.43
CA PHE A 46 12.74 -20.98 5.34
C PHE A 46 14.06 -21.61 4.88
N ILE A 47 15.11 -20.81 4.70
CA ILE A 47 16.44 -21.32 4.33
C ILE A 47 16.99 -22.23 5.44
N ARG A 48 16.92 -21.79 6.70
CA ARG A 48 17.52 -22.53 7.83
C ARG A 48 16.75 -23.79 8.20
N PHE A 49 15.43 -23.82 8.02
CA PHE A 49 14.56 -24.90 8.49
C PHE A 49 14.16 -25.88 7.39
N ILE A 50 14.03 -25.43 6.14
CA ILE A 50 13.57 -26.27 5.01
C ILE A 50 14.72 -26.64 4.07
N PHE A 51 15.68 -25.73 3.82
CA PHE A 51 16.76 -25.91 2.84
C PHE A 51 18.13 -26.15 3.48
N GLY A 52 18.21 -26.57 4.75
CA GLY A 52 19.46 -26.73 5.52
C GLY A 52 20.55 -27.65 4.94
N SER A 53 20.37 -28.15 3.72
CA SER A 53 21.28 -29.02 2.98
C SER A 53 21.24 -28.86 1.45
N LEU A 54 20.49 -27.89 0.89
CA LEU A 54 20.42 -27.68 -0.56
C LEU A 54 21.41 -26.60 -1.01
N GLU A 55 22.17 -26.93 -2.05
CA GLU A 55 23.24 -26.08 -2.60
C GLU A 55 22.74 -24.65 -2.88
N PRO A 56 23.59 -23.63 -2.66
CA PRO A 56 23.26 -22.21 -2.88
C PRO A 56 22.76 -21.87 -4.29
N ASP A 57 22.98 -22.76 -5.25
CA ASP A 57 22.74 -22.56 -6.69
C ASP A 57 21.37 -23.05 -7.19
N SER A 58 20.53 -23.64 -6.33
CA SER A 58 19.13 -23.91 -6.71
C SER A 58 18.33 -22.60 -6.68
N HIS A 59 18.47 -21.80 -7.73
CA HIS A 59 17.63 -20.62 -7.98
C HIS A 59 16.17 -21.05 -8.16
N VAL A 60 15.46 -21.25 -7.05
CA VAL A 60 14.00 -21.44 -7.08
C VAL A 60 13.38 -20.09 -7.39
N TYR A 61 13.24 -19.78 -8.68
CA TYR A 61 12.73 -18.50 -9.19
C TYR A 61 11.37 -18.09 -8.61
N TRP A 62 10.58 -19.04 -8.09
CA TRP A 62 9.26 -18.82 -7.51
C TRP A 62 9.28 -18.44 -6.02
N LEU A 63 10.39 -18.68 -5.31
CA LEU A 63 10.50 -18.47 -3.87
C LEU A 63 10.32 -16.99 -3.45
N PRO A 64 10.95 -16.01 -4.14
CA PRO A 64 10.76 -14.59 -3.82
C PRO A 64 9.29 -14.16 -3.99
N LEU A 65 8.64 -14.67 -5.03
CA LEU A 65 7.25 -14.36 -5.35
C LEU A 65 6.27 -14.83 -4.27
N MET A 66 6.48 -16.04 -3.75
CA MET A 66 5.66 -16.61 -2.68
C MET A 66 5.77 -15.80 -1.39
N PHE A 67 6.94 -15.24 -1.09
CA PHE A 67 7.12 -14.38 0.07
C PHE A 67 6.35 -13.05 -0.07
N HIS A 68 6.39 -12.39 -1.23
CA HIS A 68 5.59 -11.18 -1.44
C HIS A 68 4.08 -11.46 -1.39
N LEU A 69 3.62 -12.58 -1.94
CA LEU A 69 2.21 -12.99 -1.82
C LEU A 69 1.80 -13.24 -0.36
N SER A 70 2.70 -13.79 0.46
CA SER A 70 2.43 -13.93 1.90
C SER A 70 2.29 -12.58 2.61
N SER A 71 3.07 -11.57 2.22
CA SER A 71 2.91 -10.19 2.72
C SER A 71 1.54 -9.61 2.34
N VAL A 72 1.06 -9.85 1.12
CA VAL A 72 -0.28 -9.45 0.67
C VAL A 72 -1.37 -10.11 1.54
N VAL A 73 -1.22 -11.39 1.88
CA VAL A 73 -2.16 -12.08 2.76
C VAL A 73 -2.16 -11.48 4.16
N VAL A 74 -0.98 -11.25 4.74
CA VAL A 74 -0.84 -10.65 6.07
C VAL A 74 -1.45 -9.25 6.12
N ILE A 75 -1.12 -8.38 5.17
CA ILE A 75 -1.68 -7.02 5.15
C ILE A 75 -3.20 -7.05 4.93
N SER A 76 -3.72 -8.00 4.15
CA SER A 76 -5.16 -8.16 3.94
C SER A 76 -5.89 -8.59 5.22
N LEU A 77 -5.29 -9.50 6.00
CA LEU A 77 -5.83 -9.91 7.31
C LEU A 77 -5.84 -8.74 8.31
N ILE A 78 -4.74 -7.98 8.39
CA ILE A 78 -4.67 -6.81 9.27
C ILE A 78 -5.68 -5.74 8.82
N SER A 79 -5.80 -5.52 7.51
CA SER A 79 -6.77 -4.62 6.92
C SER A 79 -8.19 -5.00 7.32
N TRP A 80 -8.54 -6.27 7.17
CA TRP A 80 -9.86 -6.78 7.55
C TRP A 80 -10.20 -6.47 9.01
N LEU A 81 -9.27 -6.70 9.93
CA LEU A 81 -9.46 -6.40 11.36
C LEU A 81 -9.66 -4.90 11.61
N ILE A 82 -8.89 -4.05 10.94
CA ILE A 82 -8.98 -2.58 11.08
C ILE A 82 -10.29 -2.05 10.51
N PHE A 83 -10.74 -2.55 9.36
CA PHE A 83 -12.02 -2.14 8.78
C PHE A 83 -13.21 -2.61 9.61
N LYS A 84 -13.14 -3.78 10.25
CA LYS A 84 -14.15 -4.28 11.19
C LYS A 84 -14.19 -3.50 12.52
N SER A 85 -13.09 -2.85 12.90
CA SER A 85 -13.01 -2.09 14.15
C SER A 85 -13.90 -0.85 14.18
N LYS A 86 -14.12 -0.28 15.38
CA LYS A 86 -14.85 0.98 15.60
C LYS A 86 -14.00 2.24 15.36
N LEU A 87 -12.86 2.12 14.67
CA LEU A 87 -12.00 3.27 14.36
C LEU A 87 -12.74 4.33 13.53
N LYS A 88 -12.42 5.60 13.80
CA LYS A 88 -12.97 6.71 13.03
C LYS A 88 -12.53 6.63 11.57
N THR A 89 -13.38 7.12 10.68
CA THR A 89 -13.18 7.14 9.22
C THR A 89 -11.82 7.70 8.81
N PHE A 90 -11.32 8.73 9.50
CA PHE A 90 -10.00 9.31 9.25
C PHE A 90 -8.87 8.29 9.39
N TYR A 91 -8.83 7.54 10.50
CA TYR A 91 -7.78 6.53 10.74
C TYR A 91 -7.87 5.38 9.74
N LYS A 92 -9.10 4.96 9.40
CA LYS A 92 -9.30 3.94 8.36
C LYS A 92 -8.80 4.45 7.01
N ALA A 93 -9.07 5.70 6.66
CA ALA A 93 -8.59 6.32 5.42
C ALA A 93 -7.06 6.39 5.36
N VAL A 94 -6.39 6.82 6.44
CA VAL A 94 -4.92 6.71 6.52
C VAL A 94 -4.48 5.28 6.33
N TYR A 95 -5.10 4.34 7.05
CA TYR A 95 -4.71 2.93 6.99
C TYR A 95 -4.87 2.32 5.59
N THR A 96 -5.85 2.74 4.79
CA THR A 96 -6.05 2.24 3.41
C THR A 96 -4.86 2.43 2.48
N THR A 97 -3.96 3.37 2.81
CA THR A 97 -2.74 3.59 2.04
C THR A 97 -1.81 2.39 2.08
N ALA A 98 -1.71 1.70 3.22
CA ALA A 98 -0.84 0.54 3.39
C ALA A 98 -1.23 -0.66 2.48
N PRO A 99 -2.45 -1.23 2.54
CA PRO A 99 -2.81 -2.33 1.65
C PRO A 99 -2.83 -1.90 0.18
N THR A 100 -3.21 -0.66 -0.12
CA THR A 100 -3.16 -0.15 -1.51
C THR A 100 -1.72 -0.15 -2.03
N ALA A 101 -0.77 0.34 -1.24
CA ALA A 101 0.63 0.35 -1.63
C ALA A 101 1.17 -1.07 -1.80
N VAL A 102 0.94 -1.96 -0.83
CA VAL A 102 1.43 -3.35 -0.92
C VAL A 102 0.88 -4.06 -2.17
N ILE A 103 -0.40 -3.87 -2.50
CA ILE A 103 -1.00 -4.46 -3.72
C ILE A 103 -0.35 -3.88 -4.97
N LEU A 104 -0.22 -2.55 -5.08
CA LEU A 104 0.36 -1.90 -6.25
C LEU A 104 1.85 -2.21 -6.43
N VAL A 105 2.62 -2.25 -5.34
CA VAL A 105 4.03 -2.64 -5.34
C VAL A 105 4.19 -4.10 -5.74
N THR A 106 3.37 -5.00 -5.19
CA THR A 106 3.39 -6.41 -5.57
C THR A 106 3.04 -6.60 -7.04
N LEU A 107 2.01 -5.89 -7.54
CA LEU A 107 1.67 -5.89 -8.96
C LEU A 107 2.85 -5.38 -9.82
N GLY A 108 3.53 -4.32 -9.36
CA GLY A 108 4.72 -3.76 -9.97
C GLY A 108 5.85 -4.77 -10.10
N MET A 109 6.18 -5.48 -9.02
CA MET A 109 7.19 -6.54 -9.01
C MET A 109 6.84 -7.68 -9.97
N PHE A 110 5.59 -8.15 -9.96
CA PHE A 110 5.09 -9.20 -10.86
C PHE A 110 5.20 -8.82 -12.34
N LEU A 111 5.04 -7.54 -12.65
CA LEU A 111 5.01 -7.01 -14.02
C LEU A 111 6.23 -6.14 -14.32
N SER A 112 7.31 -6.30 -13.57
CA SER A 112 8.56 -5.54 -13.72
C SER A 112 9.14 -5.64 -15.14
N ASN A 113 9.04 -6.82 -15.74
CA ASN A 113 9.44 -7.07 -17.14
C ASN A 113 8.55 -6.36 -18.19
N ARG A 114 7.37 -5.85 -17.80
CA ARG A 114 6.39 -5.20 -18.67
C ARG A 114 5.80 -3.97 -17.96
N PRO A 115 6.56 -2.88 -17.80
CA PRO A 115 6.15 -1.71 -17.01
C PRO A 115 4.84 -1.07 -17.51
N ILE A 116 4.61 -1.08 -18.83
CA ILE A 116 3.35 -0.60 -19.44
C ILE A 116 2.14 -1.39 -18.90
N LEU A 117 2.28 -2.71 -18.76
CA LEU A 117 1.21 -3.57 -18.25
C LEU A 117 0.97 -3.30 -16.76
N SER A 118 2.05 -3.07 -16.00
CA SER A 118 1.98 -2.67 -14.58
C SER A 118 1.18 -1.39 -14.40
N TYR A 119 1.49 -0.34 -15.18
CA TYR A 119 0.77 0.93 -15.10
C TYR A 119 -0.69 0.83 -15.54
N ALA A 120 -0.96 0.09 -16.61
CA ALA A 120 -2.32 -0.12 -17.10
C ALA A 120 -3.19 -0.87 -16.07
N LEU A 121 -2.69 -1.97 -15.52
CA LEU A 121 -3.42 -2.77 -14.53
C LEU A 121 -3.52 -2.07 -13.18
N GLY A 122 -2.46 -1.40 -12.73
CA GLY A 122 -2.47 -0.59 -11.51
C GLY A 122 -3.48 0.55 -11.63
N GLY A 123 -3.48 1.28 -12.74
CA GLY A 123 -4.43 2.34 -13.01
C GLY A 123 -5.87 1.84 -13.09
N LEU A 124 -6.12 0.72 -13.76
CA LEU A 124 -7.45 0.11 -13.86
C LEU A 124 -7.95 -0.36 -12.48
N LEU A 125 -7.09 -0.99 -11.68
CA LEU A 125 -7.40 -1.42 -10.32
C LEU A 125 -7.72 -0.21 -9.43
N THR A 126 -6.89 0.84 -9.45
CA THR A 126 -7.12 2.08 -8.71
C THR A 126 -8.45 2.73 -9.13
N ALA A 127 -8.69 2.87 -10.44
CA ALA A 127 -9.94 3.43 -10.96
C ALA A 127 -11.16 2.60 -10.55
N GLY A 128 -11.07 1.27 -10.62
CA GLY A 128 -12.11 0.34 -10.20
C GLY A 128 -12.46 0.48 -8.71
N ILE A 129 -11.44 0.56 -7.84
CA ILE A 129 -11.67 0.74 -6.39
C ILE A 129 -12.28 2.11 -6.11
N VAL A 130 -11.76 3.18 -6.72
CA VAL A 130 -12.31 4.53 -6.55
C VAL A 130 -13.77 4.60 -7.02
N TYR A 131 -14.07 3.99 -8.18
CA TYR A 131 -15.43 3.90 -8.69
C TYR A 131 -16.36 3.12 -7.74
N TYR A 132 -15.89 1.99 -7.20
CA TYR A 132 -16.64 1.22 -6.21
C TYR A 132 -16.93 2.02 -4.93
N LEU A 133 -15.95 2.75 -4.40
CA LEU A 133 -16.12 3.61 -3.23
C LEU A 133 -17.09 4.75 -3.49
N TYR A 134 -17.06 5.33 -4.70
CA TYR A 134 -18.00 6.35 -5.13
C TYR A 134 -19.43 5.80 -5.20
N ARG A 135 -19.63 4.63 -5.82
CA ARG A 135 -20.94 3.98 -5.93
C ARG A 135 -21.54 3.60 -4.58
N THR A 136 -20.70 3.19 -3.64
CA THR A 136 -21.10 2.82 -2.28
C THR A 136 -21.23 4.01 -1.32
N LYS A 137 -21.05 5.25 -1.82
CA LYS A 137 -21.13 6.51 -1.05
C LYS A 137 -20.23 6.50 0.19
N GLN A 138 -19.07 5.84 0.10
CA GLN A 138 -18.08 5.84 1.16
C GLN A 138 -17.49 7.25 1.33
N SER A 139 -16.86 7.49 2.48
CA SER A 139 -16.20 8.79 2.72
C SER A 139 -15.16 9.08 1.65
N TRP A 140 -15.18 10.30 1.10
CA TRP A 140 -14.24 10.76 0.09
C TRP A 140 -12.76 10.66 0.53
N LEU A 141 -12.50 10.64 1.84
CA LEU A 141 -11.16 10.44 2.41
C LEU A 141 -10.52 9.14 1.94
N TYR A 142 -11.30 8.07 1.77
CA TYR A 142 -10.80 6.79 1.26
C TYR A 142 -10.31 6.92 -0.19
N SER A 143 -11.10 7.57 -1.04
CA SER A 143 -10.74 7.78 -2.43
C SER A 143 -9.52 8.68 -2.56
N TYR A 144 -9.43 9.73 -1.73
CA TYR A 144 -8.25 10.59 -1.65
C TYR A 144 -7.00 9.79 -1.27
N SER A 145 -7.05 8.99 -0.21
CA SER A 145 -5.93 8.15 0.23
C SER A 145 -5.42 7.21 -0.86
N ILE A 146 -6.33 6.54 -1.58
CA ILE A 146 -5.98 5.59 -2.65
C ILE A 146 -5.34 6.32 -3.83
N ILE A 147 -5.92 7.43 -4.27
CA ILE A 147 -5.39 8.24 -5.37
C ILE A 147 -4.01 8.80 -5.01
N LEU A 148 -3.86 9.30 -3.77
CA LEU A 148 -2.60 9.82 -3.26
C LEU A 148 -1.48 8.78 -3.38
N VAL A 149 -1.72 7.55 -2.88
CA VAL A 149 -0.74 6.46 -2.94
C VAL A 149 -0.44 6.05 -4.37
N ALA A 150 -1.47 5.90 -5.20
CA ALA A 150 -1.29 5.51 -6.60
C ALA A 150 -0.43 6.53 -7.37
N ILE A 151 -0.65 7.83 -7.15
CA ILE A 151 0.16 8.90 -7.74
C ILE A 151 1.60 8.87 -7.20
N ILE A 152 1.78 8.74 -5.88
CA ILE A 152 3.12 8.68 -5.27
C ILE A 152 3.93 7.51 -5.84
N LEU A 153 3.33 6.32 -5.90
CA LEU A 153 4.00 5.13 -6.43
C LEU A 153 4.24 5.22 -7.94
N LEU A 154 3.32 5.83 -8.70
CA LEU A 154 3.54 6.08 -10.12
C LEU A 154 4.72 7.02 -10.33
N ILE A 155 4.79 8.13 -9.58
CA ILE A 155 5.91 9.07 -9.64
C ILE A 155 7.22 8.36 -9.26
N TYR A 156 7.22 7.59 -8.18
CA TYR A 156 8.38 6.83 -7.74
C TYR A 156 8.90 5.87 -8.83
N ALA A 157 7.98 5.13 -9.46
CA ALA A 157 8.30 4.22 -10.57
C ALA A 157 8.87 4.97 -11.78
N LEU A 158 8.29 6.12 -12.15
CA LEU A 158 8.74 6.94 -13.28
C LEU A 158 10.10 7.59 -13.03
N MET A 159 10.47 7.83 -11.77
CA MET A 159 11.79 8.32 -11.38
C MET A 159 12.88 7.23 -11.40
N GLY A 160 12.54 5.99 -11.78
CA GLY A 160 13.46 4.87 -11.77
C GLY A 160 13.67 4.27 -10.38
N GLY A 161 12.74 4.49 -9.45
CA GLY A 161 12.72 3.75 -8.21
C GLY A 161 12.48 2.27 -8.48
N ASP A 162 13.44 1.42 -8.09
CA ASP A 162 13.25 -0.03 -8.08
C ASP A 162 12.27 -0.36 -6.95
N ILE A 163 11.14 -0.97 -7.32
CA ILE A 163 10.08 -1.41 -6.42
C ILE A 163 10.14 -2.91 -6.23
#